data_AF-A0AB74M3U1-F1
#
_entry.id   AF-A0AB74M3U1-F1
#
_cell.length_a   1.000
_cell.length_b   1.000
_cell.length_c   1.000
_cell.angle_alpha   90.00
_cell.angle_beta   90.00
_cell.angle_gamma   90.00
#
_symmetry.space_group_name_H-M   'P 1'
#
loop_
_entity.id
_entity.type
_entity.pdbx_description
1 polymer ?
#
loop_
_entity_poly.entity_id
_entity_poly.type
_entity_poly.pdbx_seq_one_letter_code
_entity_poly.pdbx_strand_id
1 'polypeptide(L)'
;MKDLSPEDAQAVDRLAFHLLREAYCDLAGVMMTANAAAARTVLSTIEQRLTDTLGRFHSETAEGAASTAIVIAVGDKIGDVMDEAQNRNAAPSARKRTADLRR
;
A
#
# COMPACT_ATOMS: atom_id res chain seq x y z
N MET A 1 -5.90 -30.65 5.06
CA MET A 1 -6.16 -29.26 5.50
C MET A 1 -7.60 -29.20 5.96
N LYS A 2 -7.89 -28.56 7.10
CA LYS A 2 -9.27 -28.35 7.55
C LYS A 2 -9.88 -27.29 6.64
N ASP A 3 -11.01 -27.57 6.01
CA ASP A 3 -11.72 -26.55 5.22
C ASP A 3 -12.14 -25.41 6.15
N LEU A 4 -11.79 -24.20 5.74
CA LEU A 4 -12.12 -22.98 6.45
C LEU A 4 -13.61 -22.70 6.31
N SER A 5 -14.24 -22.17 7.37
CA SER A 5 -15.57 -21.59 7.21
C SER A 5 -15.50 -20.38 6.27
N PRO A 6 -16.62 -19.95 5.65
CA PRO A 6 -16.63 -18.72 4.84
C PRO A 6 -16.14 -17.49 5.60
N GLU A 7 -16.41 -17.42 6.91
CA GLU A 7 -15.93 -16.34 7.78
C GLU A 7 -14.41 -16.41 7.96
N ASP A 8 -13.87 -17.60 8.19
CA ASP A 8 -12.43 -17.80 8.33
C ASP A 8 -11.70 -17.52 7.00
N ALA A 9 -12.28 -17.89 5.86
CA ALA A 9 -11.74 -17.57 4.54
C ALA A 9 -11.67 -16.05 4.32
N GLN A 10 -12.73 -15.32 4.68
CA GLN A 10 -12.72 -13.85 4.61
C GLN A 10 -11.69 -13.24 5.59
N ALA A 11 -11.50 -13.85 6.76
CA ALA A 11 -10.48 -13.41 7.71
C ALA A 11 -9.07 -13.60 7.15
N VAL A 12 -8.82 -14.69 6.43
CA VAL A 12 -7.55 -14.94 5.72
C VAL A 12 -7.29 -13.84 4.69
N ASP A 13 -8.28 -13.50 3.85
CA ASP A 13 -8.11 -12.44 2.84
C ASP A 13 -7.82 -11.08 3.47
N ARG A 14 -8.54 -10.73 4.54
CA ARG A 14 -8.29 -9.48 5.29
C ARG A 14 -6.89 -9.44 5.89
N LEU A 15 -6.45 -10.54 6.49
CA LEU A 15 -5.13 -10.63 7.12
C LEU A 15 -4.01 -10.61 6.08
N ALA A 16 -4.18 -11.32 4.96
CA ALA A 16 -3.25 -11.31 3.85
C ALA A 16 -3.09 -9.90 3.27
N PHE A 17 -4.20 -9.19 3.03
CA PHE A 17 -4.17 -7.81 2.58
C PHE A 17 -3.45 -6.89 3.58
N HIS A 18 -3.74 -7.05 4.89
CA HIS A 18 -3.07 -6.26 5.93
C HIS A 18 -1.56 -6.49 5.96
N LEU A 19 -1.11 -7.73 5.85
CA LEU A 19 0.32 -8.05 5.81
C LEU A 19 1.01 -7.51 4.56
N LEU A 20 0.35 -7.57 3.39
CA LEU A 20 0.87 -7.00 2.15
C LEU A 20 0.98 -5.46 2.24
N ARG A 21 0.00 -4.81 2.87
CA ARG A 21 0.04 -3.37 3.15
C ARG A 21 1.23 -2.99 4.02
N GLU A 22 1.44 -3.70 5.14
CA GLU A 22 2.59 -3.42 6.03
C GLU A 22 3.92 -3.66 5.32
N ALA A 23 4.05 -4.78 4.58
CA ALA A 23 5.26 -5.08 3.81
C ALA A 23 5.56 -4.01 2.75
N TYR A 24 4.54 -3.50 2.06
CA TYR A 24 4.70 -2.40 1.11
C TYR A 24 5.16 -1.11 1.79
N CYS A 25 4.56 -0.75 2.92
CA CYS A 25 4.93 0.44 3.70
C CYS A 25 6.38 0.36 4.20
N ASP A 26 6.77 -0.78 4.75
CA ASP A 26 8.14 -1.04 5.23
C ASP A 26 9.15 -0.98 4.09
N LEU A 27 8.85 -1.62 2.95
CA LEU A 27 9.70 -1.55 1.77
C LEU A 27 9.87 -0.11 1.27
N ALA A 28 8.77 0.64 1.16
CA ALA A 28 8.81 2.04 0.78
C ALA A 28 9.69 2.84 1.74
N GLY A 29 9.60 2.59 3.05
CA GLY A 29 10.45 3.25 4.04
C GLY A 29 11.93 2.89 3.93
N VAL A 30 12.26 1.61 3.76
CA VAL A 30 13.64 1.18 3.52
C VAL A 30 14.20 1.84 2.26
N MET A 31 13.44 1.86 1.17
CA MET A 31 13.86 2.50 -0.08
C MET A 31 14.06 4.01 0.08
N MET A 32 13.13 4.70 0.75
CA MET A 32 13.20 6.14 1.00
C MET A 32 14.42 6.52 1.85
N THR A 33 14.77 5.72 2.86
CA THR A 33 15.98 5.93 3.68
C THR A 33 17.27 5.67 2.92
N ALA A 34 17.28 4.71 1.98
CA ALA A 34 18.45 4.39 1.17
C ALA A 34 18.70 5.44 0.07
N ASN A 35 17.68 5.80 -0.70
CA ASN A 35 17.73 6.85 -1.72
C ASN A 35 16.31 7.34 -2.06
N ALA A 36 15.92 8.47 -1.47
CA ALA A 36 14.58 9.02 -1.64
C ALA A 36 14.22 9.37 -3.10
N ALA A 37 15.17 9.83 -3.91
CA ALA A 37 14.89 10.19 -5.31
C ALA A 37 14.60 8.94 -6.14
N ALA A 38 15.44 7.91 -6.04
CA ALA A 38 15.22 6.64 -6.71
C ALA A 38 13.95 5.92 -6.20
N ALA A 39 13.70 5.98 -4.89
CA ALA A 39 12.51 5.40 -4.27
C ALA A 39 11.22 6.00 -4.83
N ARG A 40 11.14 7.33 -4.95
CA ARG A 40 9.98 8.01 -5.55
C ARG A 40 9.72 7.55 -6.98
N THR A 41 10.76 7.43 -7.80
CA THR A 41 10.63 6.93 -9.18
C THR A 41 10.10 5.50 -9.21
N VAL A 42 10.64 4.60 -8.37
CA VAL A 42 10.17 3.21 -8.32
C VAL A 42 8.74 3.12 -7.82
N LEU A 43 8.39 3.82 -6.74
CA LEU A 43 7.04 3.79 -6.17
C LEU A 43 6.00 4.34 -7.15
N SER A 44 6.30 5.45 -7.84
CA SER A 44 5.42 5.99 -8.90
C SER A 44 5.30 5.03 -10.09
N THR A 45 6.37 4.32 -10.46
CA THR A 45 6.30 3.30 -11.52
C THR A 45 5.41 2.12 -11.10
N ILE A 46 5.44 1.71 -9.83
CA ILE A 46 4.58 0.66 -9.29
C ILE A 46 3.12 1.12 -9.30
N GLU A 47 2.84 2.34 -8.86
CA GLU A 47 1.51 2.95 -8.89
C GLU A 47 0.93 2.94 -10.31
N GLN A 48 1.69 3.40 -11.30
CA GLN A 48 1.24 3.39 -12.69
C GLN A 48 0.89 1.98 -13.18
N ARG A 49 1.73 0.97 -12.87
CA ARG A 49 1.49 -0.42 -13.26
C ARG A 49 0.24 -1.02 -12.61
N LEU A 50 -0.07 -0.61 -11.38
CA LEU A 50 -1.29 -1.04 -10.69
C LEU A 50 -2.52 -0.40 -11.31
N THR A 51 -2.47 0.90 -11.62
CA THR A 51 -3.51 1.61 -12.35
C THR A 51 -3.77 0.98 -13.72
N ASP A 52 -2.72 0.67 -14.49
CA ASP A 52 -2.85 0.00 -15.78
C ASP A 52 -3.49 -1.39 -15.65
N THR A 53 -3.16 -2.12 -14.58
CA THR A 53 -3.73 -3.45 -14.30
C THR A 53 -5.20 -3.38 -13.93
N LEU A 54 -5.58 -2.41 -13.09
CA LEU A 54 -6.97 -2.13 -12.77
C LEU A 54 -7.77 -1.72 -14.02
N GLY A 55 -7.18 -0.90 -14.89
CA GLY A 55 -7.76 -0.53 -16.18
C GLY A 55 -8.04 -1.73 -17.07
N ARG A 56 -7.12 -2.71 -17.11
CA ARG A 56 -7.33 -3.98 -17.84
C ARG A 56 -8.49 -4.78 -17.25
N PHE A 57 -8.53 -5.00 -15.93
CA PHE A 57 -9.63 -5.71 -15.28
C PHE A 57 -11.00 -5.07 -15.53
N HIS A 58 -11.05 -3.75 -15.56
CA HIS A 58 -12.26 -3.02 -15.92
C HIS A 58 -12.66 -3.29 -17.38
N SER A 59 -11.72 -3.16 -18.33
CA SER A 59 -11.99 -3.36 -19.76
C SER A 59 -12.39 -4.78 -20.12
N GLU A 60 -11.85 -5.77 -19.40
CA GLU A 60 -12.12 -7.20 -19.61
C GLU A 60 -13.41 -7.65 -18.91
N THR A 61 -14.06 -6.79 -18.11
CA THR A 61 -15.20 -7.15 -17.25
C THR A 61 -14.92 -8.40 -16.42
N ALA A 62 -13.71 -8.50 -15.85
CA ALA A 62 -13.21 -9.71 -15.20
C ALA A 62 -14.10 -10.20 -14.04
N GLU A 63 -14.85 -9.28 -13.41
CA GLU A 63 -15.77 -9.55 -12.30
C GLU A 63 -17.26 -9.44 -12.73
N GLY A 64 -17.53 -9.56 -14.04
CA GLY A 64 -18.86 -9.45 -14.61
C GLY A 64 -19.43 -8.03 -14.51
N ALA A 65 -20.75 -7.92 -14.33
CA ALA A 65 -21.49 -6.65 -14.35
C ALA A 65 -21.04 -5.64 -13.26
N ALA A 66 -20.43 -6.13 -12.17
CA ALA A 66 -19.96 -5.30 -11.07
C ALA A 66 -18.51 -4.81 -11.25
N SER A 67 -17.82 -5.17 -12.34
CA SER A 67 -16.38 -4.92 -12.54
C SER A 67 -15.98 -3.46 -12.32
N THR A 68 -16.77 -2.50 -12.81
CA THR A 68 -16.49 -1.07 -12.59
C THR A 68 -16.47 -0.71 -11.11
N ALA A 69 -17.50 -1.10 -10.37
CA ALA A 69 -17.62 -0.78 -8.95
C ALA A 69 -16.52 -1.48 -8.14
N ILE A 70 -16.18 -2.72 -8.50
CA ILE A 70 -15.10 -3.48 -7.85
C ILE A 70 -13.75 -2.84 -8.12
N VAL A 71 -13.44 -2.48 -9.36
CA VAL A 71 -12.17 -1.84 -9.74
C VAL A 71 -12.00 -0.50 -9.04
N ILE A 72 -13.06 0.32 -8.94
CA ILE A 72 -13.01 1.58 -8.18
C ILE A 72 -12.71 1.30 -6.71
N ALA A 73 -13.47 0.39 -6.07
CA ALA A 73 -13.27 0.08 -4.66
C ALA A 73 -11.89 -0.52 -4.35
N VAL A 74 -11.32 -1.31 -5.26
CA VAL A 74 -9.96 -1.83 -5.14
C VAL A 74 -8.94 -0.70 -5.35
N GLY A 75 -9.16 0.17 -6.34
CA GLY A 75 -8.33 1.34 -6.59
C GLY A 75 -8.23 2.26 -5.38
N ASP A 76 -9.36 2.59 -4.75
CA ASP A 76 -9.40 3.41 -3.53
C ASP A 76 -8.57 2.79 -2.40
N LYS A 77 -8.75 1.48 -2.15
CA LYS A 77 -7.98 0.75 -1.12
C LYS A 77 -6.48 0.72 -1.41
N ILE A 78 -6.07 0.60 -2.66
CA ILE A 78 -4.67 0.61 -3.05
C ILE A 78 -4.09 2.03 -2.91
N GLY A 79 -4.84 3.05 -3.31
CA GLY A 79 -4.48 4.46 -3.14
C GLY A 79 -4.22 4.79 -1.67
N ASP A 80 -5.11 4.38 -0.77
CA ASP A 80 -4.95 4.56 0.68
C ASP A 80 -3.62 3.98 1.21
N VAL A 81 -3.20 2.82 0.71
CA VAL A 81 -1.92 2.17 1.09
C VAL A 81 -0.73 2.96 0.58
N MET A 82 -0.79 3.47 -0.64
CA MET A 82 0.27 4.29 -1.23
C MET A 82 0.42 5.62 -0.50
N ASP A 83 -0.69 6.29 -0.23
CA ASP A 83 -0.72 7.54 0.53
C ASP A 83 -0.15 7.35 1.92
N GLU A 84 -0.52 6.27 2.61
CA GLU A 84 0.06 5.93 3.89
C GLU A 84 1.58 5.72 3.80
N ALA A 85 2.05 4.96 2.82
CA ALA A 85 3.49 4.73 2.63
C ALA A 85 4.24 6.05 2.38
N GLN A 86 3.67 6.97 1.61
CA GLN A 86 4.27 8.31 1.43
C GLN A 86 4.26 9.10 2.75
N ASN A 87 3.16 9.09 3.50
CA ASN A 87 3.01 9.84 4.75
C ASN A 87 3.92 9.32 5.87
N ARG A 88 4.06 7.99 6.03
CA ARG A 88 4.99 7.37 6.99
C ARG A 88 6.44 7.81 6.74
N ASN A 89 6.78 8.10 5.48
CA ASN A 89 8.13 8.48 5.05
C ASN A 89 8.34 10.00 4.91
N ALA A 90 7.26 10.79 4.85
CA ALA A 90 7.31 12.25 4.72
C ALA A 90 7.74 12.98 6.00
N ALA A 91 7.95 12.27 7.12
CA ALA A 91 8.39 12.87 8.37
C ALA A 91 9.91 12.73 8.62
N PRO A 92 10.67 13.84 8.43
CA PRO A 92 11.96 13.98 9.08
C PRO A 92 12.02 15.22 10.01
N SER A 93 12.61 15.04 11.20
CA SER A 93 13.29 16.06 12.03
C SER A 93 12.51 16.85 13.10
N ALA A 94 12.17 16.24 14.25
CA ALA A 94 11.99 16.98 15.52
C ALA A 94 12.13 16.09 16.78
N ARG A 95 13.18 15.26 16.91
CA ARG A 95 13.48 14.63 18.21
C ARG A 95 14.97 14.37 18.46
N LYS A 96 15.82 15.40 18.28
CA LYS A 96 17.18 15.57 18.87
C LYS A 96 17.41 17.09 18.89
N ARG A 97 17.70 17.83 19.96
CA ARG A 97 18.13 17.62 21.35
C ARG A 97 17.65 18.85 22.13
N THR A 98 16.85 18.68 23.17
CA THR A 98 16.64 19.69 24.23
C THR A 98 17.05 19.15 25.60
N ALA A 99 17.93 18.15 25.61
CA ALA A 99 18.49 17.58 26.84
C ALA A 99 19.92 18.06 27.14
N ASP A 100 20.37 19.18 26.56
CA ASP A 100 21.73 19.71 26.76
C ASP A 100 21.75 21.23 27.03
N LEU A 101 20.76 21.72 27.79
CA LEU A 101 20.84 23.00 28.49
C LEU A 101 20.51 22.76 29.97
N ARG A 102 21.50 22.25 30.72
CA ARG A 102 21.63 22.35 32.18
C ARG A 102 22.92 21.64 32.63
N ARG A 103 24.06 22.28 32.42
CA ARG A 103 25.22 22.19 33.32
C ARG A 103 25.91 23.55 33.34
#